data_AF-A0A529HXY4-F1
#
_entry.id   AF-A0A529HXY4-F1
#
_cell.length_a   1.000
_cell.length_b   1.000
_cell.length_c   1.000
_cell.angle_alpha   90.00
_cell.angle_beta   90.00
_cell.angle_gamma   90.00
#
_symmetry.space_group_name_H-M   'P 1'
#
loop_
_entity.id
_entity.type
_entity.pdbx_description
1 polymer ?
#
loop_
_entity_poly.entity_id
_entity_poly.type
_entity_poly.pdbx_seq_one_letter_code
_entity_poly.pdbx_strand_id
1 'polypeptide(L)'
;MQPKPSDDLYTGLTRLAPTLPSSAYWDAGAHGRDLDAIWYKSWLLVCREADLAQPLAFRTFRVGTQEIVVLRDEAGELRAFHNTCRHRGSQLCQESEGRLKARLLTCPYHAWSYSLRGDLVRVPSKSLPEGFDKADYPLYGVALSVWRGFVFINLAEDAAGSAEASFDRASGNLANWPLETLVTGHALRKVMNCNWKIFWENFNECLHCPGVHKDLSRLVPMYGRGLMTRHDDPEWARHADNDAPEYSGASLS
;
A
#
# COMPACT_ATOMS: atom_id res chain seq x y z
N MET A 1 7.57 -22.36 20.06
CA MET A 1 8.87 -22.10 20.69
C MET A 1 9.23 -20.65 20.38
N GLN A 2 9.09 -19.77 21.37
CA GLN A 2 9.50 -18.37 21.26
C GLN A 2 10.97 -18.34 20.79
N PRO A 3 11.35 -17.54 19.79
CA PRO A 3 12.76 -17.38 19.43
C PRO A 3 13.53 -16.94 20.68
N LYS A 4 14.69 -17.55 20.93
CA LYS A 4 15.60 -17.06 21.97
C LYS A 4 15.96 -15.61 21.64
N PRO A 5 16.04 -14.70 22.62
CA PRO A 5 16.52 -13.35 22.39
C PRO A 5 17.92 -13.47 21.78
N SER A 6 18.07 -13.08 20.51
CA SER A 6 19.38 -12.74 19.99
C SER A 6 19.80 -11.46 20.67
N ASP A 7 21.06 -11.37 21.12
CA ASP A 7 21.65 -10.12 21.64
C ASP A 7 21.62 -8.98 20.60
N ASP A 8 21.29 -9.30 19.35
CA ASP A 8 21.05 -8.36 18.27
C ASP A 8 19.54 -8.15 18.03
N LEU A 9 19.13 -6.87 18.20
CA LEU A 9 18.13 -6.09 17.45
C LEU A 9 17.04 -5.36 18.26
N TYR A 10 17.47 -4.43 19.12
CA TYR A 10 16.70 -3.23 19.49
C TYR A 10 17.29 -2.02 18.74
N THR A 11 16.74 -1.64 17.56
CA THR A 11 17.14 -0.57 16.61
C THR A 11 18.64 -0.29 16.34
N GLY A 12 19.59 -0.92 17.03
CA GLY A 12 21.03 -0.68 16.98
C GLY A 12 21.49 0.73 17.44
N LEU A 13 20.59 1.61 17.87
CA LEU A 13 20.93 2.99 18.17
C LEU A 13 21.55 3.12 19.58
N THR A 14 22.88 3.14 19.64
CA THR A 14 23.66 3.38 20.86
C THR A 14 23.91 4.87 21.15
N ARG A 15 23.44 5.75 20.27
CA ARG A 15 23.62 7.20 20.34
C ARG A 15 22.42 7.93 19.77
N LEU A 16 22.23 9.16 20.23
CA LEU A 16 21.22 10.07 19.69
C LEU A 16 21.40 10.25 18.18
N ALA A 17 20.33 10.04 17.43
CA ALA A 17 20.24 10.37 16.01
C ALA A 17 19.33 11.60 15.83
N PRO A 18 19.75 12.61 15.07
CA PRO A 18 18.86 13.72 14.74
C PRO A 18 17.73 13.25 13.82
N THR A 19 16.60 13.95 13.87
CA THR A 19 15.54 13.81 12.86
C THR A 19 16.01 14.33 11.51
N LEU A 20 15.20 14.12 10.46
CA LEU A 20 15.50 14.67 9.14
C LEU A 20 15.53 16.21 9.19
N PRO A 21 16.34 16.85 8.32
CA PRO A 21 16.30 18.31 8.18
C PRO A 21 14.90 18.77 7.80
N SER A 22 14.49 19.95 8.29
CA SER A 22 13.10 20.44 8.12
C SER A 22 12.64 20.47 6.65
N SER A 23 13.55 20.78 5.72
CA SER A 23 13.29 20.79 4.28
C SER A 23 12.78 19.45 3.75
N ALA A 24 13.14 18.32 4.35
CA ALA A 24 12.61 17.01 3.96
C ALA A 24 11.08 16.92 4.09
N TYR A 25 10.46 17.76 4.92
CA TYR A 25 9.03 17.71 5.19
C TYR A 25 8.21 18.71 4.37
N TRP A 26 8.77 19.85 3.96
CA TRP A 26 8.01 20.91 3.30
C TRP A 26 8.50 21.23 1.88
N ASP A 27 9.72 20.86 1.50
CA ASP A 27 10.28 21.16 0.18
C ASP A 27 9.61 20.30 -0.91
N ALA A 28 9.16 20.95 -1.98
CA ALA A 28 8.53 20.26 -3.11
C ALA A 28 9.53 19.37 -3.88
N GLY A 29 10.81 19.77 -3.95
CA GLY A 29 11.86 18.96 -4.57
C GLY A 29 12.15 17.69 -3.77
N ALA A 30 12.15 17.76 -2.44
CA ALA A 30 12.26 16.61 -1.56
C ALA A 30 11.07 15.66 -1.75
N HIS A 31 9.85 16.18 -1.82
CA HIS A 31 8.67 15.37 -2.11
C HIS A 31 8.76 14.66 -3.47
N GLY A 32 9.24 15.34 -4.52
CA GLY A 32 9.47 14.70 -5.83
C GLY A 32 10.45 13.53 -5.74
N ARG A 33 11.58 13.72 -5.04
CA ARG A 33 12.56 12.64 -4.80
C ARG A 33 11.97 11.48 -4.00
N ASP A 34 11.14 11.74 -3.00
CA ASP A 34 10.44 10.69 -2.25
C ASP A 34 9.52 9.87 -3.18
N LEU A 35 8.78 10.53 -4.08
CA LEU A 35 7.93 9.85 -5.05
C LEU A 35 8.75 8.90 -5.93
N ASP A 36 9.83 9.41 -6.53
CA ASP A 36 10.68 8.64 -7.45
C ASP A 36 11.45 7.50 -6.77
N ALA A 37 11.91 7.74 -5.55
CA ALA A 37 12.77 6.78 -4.84
C ALA A 37 11.97 5.73 -4.05
N ILE A 38 10.78 6.08 -3.56
CA ILE A 38 10.02 5.25 -2.61
C ILE A 38 8.68 4.87 -3.22
N TRP A 39 7.81 5.83 -3.46
CA TRP A 39 6.40 5.55 -3.81
C TRP A 39 6.24 4.88 -5.17
N TYR A 40 7.09 5.21 -6.14
CA TYR A 40 7.06 4.61 -7.47
C TYR A 40 7.83 3.29 -7.58
N LYS A 41 8.52 2.87 -6.52
CA LYS A 41 9.38 1.68 -6.52
C LYS A 41 9.04 0.64 -5.44
N SER A 42 8.17 1.00 -4.51
CA SER A 42 7.76 0.15 -3.39
C SER A 42 6.42 -0.54 -3.67
N TRP A 43 6.19 -1.68 -3.03
CA TRP A 43 4.88 -2.34 -3.04
C TRP A 43 3.89 -1.55 -2.17
N LEU A 44 2.83 -1.04 -2.79
CA LEU A 44 1.81 -0.20 -2.15
C LEU A 44 0.50 -0.96 -2.00
N LEU A 45 -0.02 -1.04 -0.78
CA LEU A 45 -1.36 -1.56 -0.51
C LEU A 45 -2.41 -0.61 -1.07
N VAL A 46 -3.30 -1.10 -1.95
CA VAL A 46 -4.34 -0.25 -2.57
C VAL A 46 -5.76 -0.65 -2.18
N CYS A 47 -6.06 -1.93 -2.01
CA CYS A 47 -7.39 -2.38 -1.60
C CYS A 47 -7.39 -3.81 -1.06
N ARG A 48 -8.54 -4.26 -0.59
CA ARG A 48 -8.81 -5.68 -0.35
C ARG A 48 -9.17 -6.34 -1.67
N GLU A 49 -8.85 -7.62 -1.81
CA GLU A 49 -9.26 -8.41 -2.97
C GLU A 49 -10.79 -8.48 -3.07
N ALA A 50 -11.47 -8.54 -1.92
CA ALA A 50 -12.92 -8.55 -1.82
C ALA A 50 -13.58 -7.29 -2.43
N ASP A 51 -12.87 -6.16 -2.46
CA ASP A 51 -13.36 -4.94 -3.12
C ASP A 51 -13.51 -5.10 -4.64
N LEU A 52 -12.85 -6.11 -5.22
CA LEU A 52 -12.85 -6.44 -6.65
C LEU A 52 -13.41 -7.86 -6.89
N ALA A 53 -14.22 -8.41 -5.99
CA ALA A 53 -14.68 -9.80 -6.06
C ALA A 53 -15.54 -10.11 -7.31
N GLN A 54 -16.29 -9.12 -7.80
CA GLN A 54 -17.18 -9.30 -8.94
C GLN A 54 -16.39 -9.31 -10.26
N PRO A 55 -16.75 -10.17 -11.24
CA PRO A 55 -16.18 -10.07 -12.58
C PRO A 55 -16.39 -8.68 -13.16
N LEU A 56 -15.35 -8.18 -13.85
CA LEU A 56 -15.30 -6.85 -14.45
C LEU A 56 -15.32 -5.69 -13.44
N ALA A 57 -15.18 -5.96 -12.14
CA ALA A 57 -15.02 -4.91 -11.15
C ALA A 57 -13.70 -4.17 -11.37
N PHE A 58 -13.70 -2.87 -11.13
CA PHE A 58 -12.51 -2.04 -11.14
C PHE A 58 -12.51 -1.02 -10.01
N ARG A 59 -11.32 -0.55 -9.66
CA ARG A 59 -11.07 0.60 -8.80
C ARG A 59 -9.92 1.42 -9.35
N THR A 60 -9.95 2.72 -9.13
CA THR A 60 -8.87 3.62 -9.50
C THR A 60 -8.18 4.20 -8.28
N PHE A 61 -6.87 4.37 -8.37
CA PHE A 61 -6.04 4.88 -7.28
C PHE A 61 -5.07 5.93 -7.82
N ARG A 62 -4.76 6.95 -7.00
CA ARG A 62 -3.75 7.94 -7.31
C ARG A 62 -2.54 7.78 -6.40
N VAL A 63 -1.36 7.62 -7.00
CA VAL A 63 -0.06 7.60 -6.30
C VAL A 63 0.77 8.78 -6.78
N GLY A 64 0.93 9.80 -5.94
CA GLY A 64 1.54 11.07 -6.35
C GLY A 64 0.79 11.67 -7.55
N THR A 65 1.44 11.69 -8.72
CA THR A 65 0.92 12.16 -10.01
C THR A 65 0.40 11.05 -10.93
N GLN A 66 0.47 9.78 -10.52
CA GLN A 66 0.13 8.62 -11.34
C GLN A 66 -1.29 8.13 -11.03
N GLU A 67 -2.12 7.99 -12.07
CA GLU A 67 -3.46 7.40 -11.98
C GLU A 67 -3.39 5.93 -12.39
N ILE A 68 -3.86 5.04 -11.53
CA ILE A 68 -3.81 3.58 -11.70
C ILE A 68 -5.22 3.03 -11.73
N VAL A 69 -5.49 2.05 -12.58
CA VAL A 69 -6.71 1.22 -12.54
C VAL A 69 -6.33 -0.20 -12.19
N VAL A 70 -7.01 -0.77 -11.19
CA VAL A 70 -6.95 -2.19 -10.85
C VAL A 70 -8.31 -2.79 -11.19
N LEU A 71 -8.32 -3.91 -11.91
CA LEU A 71 -9.54 -4.56 -12.36
C LEU A 71 -9.45 -6.08 -12.26
N ARG A 72 -10.62 -6.74 -12.21
CA ARG A 72 -10.74 -8.18 -12.38
C ARG A 72 -11.22 -8.49 -13.80
N ASP A 73 -10.43 -9.26 -14.53
CA ASP A 73 -10.75 -9.63 -15.91
C ASP A 73 -11.86 -10.69 -15.99
N GLU A 74 -12.25 -11.06 -17.22
CA GLU A 74 -13.28 -12.07 -17.47
C GLU A 74 -12.89 -13.49 -17.06
N ALA A 75 -11.59 -13.78 -16.91
CA ALA A 75 -11.07 -15.04 -16.40
C ALA A 75 -10.99 -15.06 -14.86
N GLY A 76 -11.24 -13.91 -14.22
CA GLY A 76 -11.17 -13.76 -12.77
C GLY A 76 -9.78 -13.32 -12.27
N GLU A 77 -8.84 -12.99 -13.14
CA GLU A 77 -7.50 -12.53 -12.74
C GLU A 77 -7.49 -11.03 -12.44
N LEU A 78 -6.78 -10.63 -11.38
CA LEU A 78 -6.55 -9.21 -11.09
C LEU A 78 -5.40 -8.66 -11.93
N ARG A 79 -5.60 -7.47 -12.46
CA ARG A 79 -4.63 -6.76 -13.30
C ARG A 79 -4.60 -5.28 -12.96
N ALA A 80 -3.45 -4.65 -13.14
CA ALA A 80 -3.27 -3.22 -12.91
C ALA A 80 -2.60 -2.55 -14.11
N PHE A 81 -3.03 -1.33 -14.42
CA PHE A 81 -2.49 -0.51 -15.50
C PHE A 81 -2.45 0.96 -15.08
N HIS A 82 -1.57 1.75 -15.69
CA HIS A 82 -1.77 3.20 -15.68
C HIS A 82 -3.10 3.52 -16.37
N ASN A 83 -3.94 4.31 -15.73
CA ASN A 83 -5.27 4.69 -16.19
C ASN A 83 -5.17 5.81 -17.24
N THR A 84 -4.45 5.54 -18.33
CA THR A 84 -4.23 6.50 -19.41
C THR A 84 -4.26 5.80 -20.77
N CYS A 85 -5.00 6.39 -21.70
CA CYS A 85 -5.11 5.90 -23.07
C CYS A 85 -3.83 6.20 -23.86
N ARG A 86 -3.28 5.19 -24.53
CA ARG A 86 -2.08 5.30 -25.38
C ARG A 86 -2.24 6.23 -26.60
N HIS A 87 -3.46 6.65 -26.94
CA HIS A 87 -3.68 7.59 -28.04
C HIS A 87 -3.28 9.03 -27.68
N ARG A 88 -3.97 9.65 -26.71
CA ARG A 88 -3.77 11.07 -26.33
C ARG A 88 -3.85 11.29 -24.81
N GLY A 89 -3.61 10.25 -24.03
CA GLY A 89 -3.46 10.35 -22.57
C GLY A 89 -4.76 10.48 -21.77
N SER A 90 -5.94 10.42 -22.40
CA SER A 90 -7.22 10.47 -21.68
C SER A 90 -7.31 9.36 -20.64
N GLN A 91 -7.85 9.68 -19.47
CA GLN A 91 -8.23 8.71 -18.47
C GLN A 91 -9.24 7.70 -19.05
N LEU A 92 -9.09 6.40 -18.74
CA LEU A 92 -9.93 5.32 -19.27
C LEU A 92 -11.16 5.10 -18.37
N CYS A 93 -10.93 4.97 -17.07
CA CYS A 93 -11.97 4.85 -16.04
C CYS A 93 -12.06 6.15 -15.26
N GLN A 94 -13.18 6.86 -15.35
CA GLN A 94 -13.35 8.18 -14.72
C GLN A 94 -13.91 8.08 -13.30
N GLU A 95 -14.67 7.01 -13.02
CA GLU A 95 -15.20 6.70 -11.70
C GLU A 95 -14.10 6.10 -10.81
N SER A 96 -14.20 6.32 -9.49
CA SER A 96 -13.25 5.76 -8.51
C SER A 96 -13.36 4.24 -8.37
N GLU A 97 -14.54 3.70 -8.67
CA GLU A 97 -14.85 2.28 -8.61
C GLU A 97 -16.08 1.95 -9.45
N GLY A 98 -16.24 0.69 -9.83
CA GLY A 98 -17.43 0.23 -10.53
C GLY A 98 -17.26 -1.12 -11.18
N ARG A 99 -18.09 -1.39 -12.19
CA ARG A 99 -17.99 -2.57 -13.06
C ARG A 99 -17.98 -2.14 -14.51
N LEU A 100 -17.08 -2.70 -15.29
CA LEU A 100 -17.03 -2.46 -16.73
C LEU A 100 -18.29 -3.04 -17.38
N LYS A 101 -18.87 -2.27 -18.32
CA LYS A 101 -20.08 -2.66 -19.05
C LYS A 101 -19.82 -3.74 -20.12
N ALA A 102 -18.56 -3.95 -20.46
CA ALA A 102 -18.10 -4.92 -21.45
C ALA A 102 -16.75 -5.49 -21.02
N ARG A 103 -16.30 -6.56 -21.69
CA ARG A 103 -14.97 -7.18 -21.49
C ARG A 103 -13.86 -6.36 -22.15
N LEU A 104 -13.95 -5.03 -22.11
CA LEU A 104 -13.06 -4.08 -22.77
C LEU A 104 -12.98 -2.78 -21.96
N LEU A 105 -11.78 -2.20 -21.91
CA LEU A 105 -11.59 -0.80 -21.50
C LEU A 105 -11.73 0.07 -22.74
N THR A 106 -12.81 0.84 -22.87
CA THR A 106 -13.01 1.74 -24.01
C THR A 106 -12.77 3.17 -23.59
N CYS A 107 -11.77 3.82 -24.19
CA CYS A 107 -11.43 5.20 -23.93
C CYS A 107 -12.61 6.12 -24.27
N PRO A 108 -13.06 7.00 -23.35
CA PRO A 108 -14.20 7.88 -23.60
C PRO A 108 -13.92 8.95 -24.65
N TYR A 109 -12.65 9.21 -24.98
CA TYR A 109 -12.29 10.29 -25.89
C TYR A 109 -12.48 9.91 -27.37
N HIS A 110 -11.84 8.83 -27.82
CA HIS A 110 -11.87 8.40 -29.23
C HIS A 110 -12.13 6.91 -29.39
N ALA A 111 -12.68 6.25 -28.37
CA ALA A 111 -13.09 4.84 -28.38
C ALA A 111 -12.00 3.85 -28.86
N TRP A 112 -10.72 4.13 -28.56
CA TRP A 112 -9.71 3.08 -28.52
C TRP A 112 -10.11 2.08 -27.42
N SER A 113 -10.25 0.82 -27.79
CA SER A 113 -10.65 -0.24 -26.86
C SER A 113 -9.52 -1.21 -26.63
N TYR A 114 -9.24 -1.48 -25.36
CA TYR A 114 -8.23 -2.42 -24.90
C TYR A 114 -8.89 -3.68 -24.35
N SER A 115 -8.25 -4.83 -24.55
CA SER A 115 -8.58 -6.06 -23.81
C SER A 115 -8.35 -5.80 -22.31
N LEU A 116 -8.95 -6.63 -21.44
CA LEU A 116 -8.67 -6.52 -20.00
C LEU A 116 -7.25 -6.98 -19.65
N ARG A 117 -6.52 -7.59 -20.59
CA ARG A 117 -5.08 -7.88 -20.48
C ARG A 117 -4.19 -6.69 -20.89
N GLY A 118 -4.77 -5.63 -21.43
CA GLY A 118 -4.07 -4.38 -21.78
C GLY A 118 -3.81 -4.20 -23.28
N ASP A 119 -4.09 -5.20 -24.11
CA ASP A 119 -3.80 -5.12 -25.56
C ASP A 119 -4.77 -4.18 -26.26
N LEU A 120 -4.29 -3.33 -27.17
CA LEU A 120 -5.17 -2.55 -28.03
C LEU A 120 -5.86 -3.48 -29.05
N VAL A 121 -7.17 -3.66 -28.93
CA VAL A 121 -7.93 -4.56 -29.81
C VAL A 121 -8.75 -3.83 -30.86
N ARG A 122 -9.19 -2.60 -30.58
CA ARG A 122 -10.02 -1.82 -31.50
C ARG A 122 -9.61 -0.36 -31.56
N VAL A 123 -9.53 0.15 -32.77
CA VAL A 123 -9.42 1.58 -33.10
C VAL A 123 -10.59 1.92 -34.03
N PRO A 124 -11.37 2.99 -33.80
CA PRO A 124 -12.53 3.30 -34.64
C PRO A 124 -12.18 3.80 -36.05
N SER A 125 -10.94 4.26 -36.27
CA SER A 125 -10.53 4.76 -37.59
C SER A 125 -10.68 3.68 -38.67
N LYS A 126 -11.28 4.07 -39.80
CA LYS A 126 -11.46 3.19 -40.97
C LYS A 126 -10.21 3.15 -41.85
N SER A 127 -9.31 4.11 -41.70
CA SER A 127 -8.03 4.19 -42.40
C SER A 127 -6.95 4.37 -41.35
N LEU A 128 -6.03 3.41 -41.29
CA LEU A 128 -4.88 3.44 -40.41
C LEU A 128 -3.67 3.85 -41.26
N PRO A 129 -2.76 4.70 -40.73
CA PRO A 129 -1.52 5.02 -41.42
C PRO A 129 -0.73 3.76 -41.75
N GLU A 130 0.08 3.82 -42.81
CA GLU A 130 1.05 2.77 -43.11
C GLU A 130 1.98 2.56 -41.89
N GLY A 131 2.20 1.30 -41.53
CA GLY A 131 3.03 0.94 -40.38
C GLY A 131 2.35 1.02 -39.01
N PHE A 132 1.05 1.36 -38.92
CA PHE A 132 0.35 1.29 -37.64
C PHE A 132 0.09 -0.18 -37.24
N ASP A 133 0.74 -0.63 -36.17
CA ASP A 133 0.41 -1.88 -35.49
C ASP A 133 -0.22 -1.59 -34.11
N LYS A 134 -1.30 -2.29 -33.79
CA LYS A 134 -1.93 -2.20 -32.47
C LYS A 134 -1.02 -2.75 -31.38
N ALA A 135 -0.14 -3.70 -31.71
CA ALA A 135 0.81 -4.30 -30.79
C ALA A 135 1.80 -3.29 -30.18
N ASP A 136 2.01 -2.13 -30.81
CA ASP A 136 2.90 -1.07 -30.31
C ASP A 136 2.25 -0.20 -29.21
N TYR A 137 0.94 -0.36 -29.00
CA TYR A 137 0.15 0.49 -28.11
C TYR A 137 -0.62 -0.28 -27.02
N PRO A 138 -0.02 -1.23 -26.27
CA PRO A 138 -0.66 -1.82 -25.10
C PRO A 138 -0.79 -0.79 -23.97
N LEU A 139 -1.70 -0.99 -23.03
CA LEU A 139 -1.70 -0.22 -21.80
C LEU A 139 -0.37 -0.40 -21.05
N TYR A 140 0.07 0.65 -20.36
CA TYR A 140 1.23 0.55 -19.49
C TYR A 140 0.86 -0.30 -18.27
N GLY A 141 1.41 -1.51 -18.20
CA GLY A 141 1.19 -2.43 -17.10
C GLY A 141 1.76 -1.92 -15.79
N VAL A 142 1.11 -2.29 -14.68
CA VAL A 142 1.58 -2.02 -13.32
C VAL A 142 1.67 -3.37 -12.61
N ALA A 143 2.80 -3.62 -11.95
CA ALA A 143 3.00 -4.88 -11.25
C ALA A 143 1.97 -5.03 -10.13
N LEU A 144 1.42 -6.23 -9.97
CA LEU A 144 0.39 -6.53 -8.98
C LEU A 144 0.76 -7.78 -8.19
N SER A 145 0.54 -7.73 -6.88
CA SER A 145 0.75 -8.87 -5.98
C SER A 145 -0.43 -8.97 -5.02
N VAL A 146 -0.99 -10.18 -4.89
CA VAL A 146 -2.02 -10.46 -3.89
C VAL A 146 -1.37 -11.22 -2.76
N TRP A 147 -1.52 -10.72 -1.54
CA TRP A 147 -1.08 -11.39 -0.33
C TRP A 147 -2.22 -11.44 0.68
N ARG A 148 -2.72 -12.64 0.98
CA ARG A 148 -3.75 -12.89 2.02
C ARG A 148 -4.96 -11.94 1.94
N GLY A 149 -5.50 -11.79 0.73
CA GLY A 149 -6.65 -10.92 0.43
C GLY A 149 -6.34 -9.43 0.36
N PHE A 150 -5.07 -9.01 0.45
CA PHE A 150 -4.63 -7.64 0.22
C PHE A 150 -4.02 -7.51 -1.18
N VAL A 151 -4.42 -6.47 -1.91
CA VAL A 151 -3.93 -6.19 -3.27
C VAL A 151 -2.89 -5.08 -3.18
N PHE A 152 -1.68 -5.40 -3.64
CA PHE A 152 -0.57 -4.49 -3.73
C PHE A 152 -0.23 -4.18 -5.19
N ILE A 153 0.27 -2.98 -5.44
CA ILE A 153 0.82 -2.57 -6.73
C ILE A 153 2.25 -2.06 -6.60
N ASN A 154 3.02 -2.14 -7.68
CA ASN A 154 4.33 -1.49 -7.80
C ASN A 154 4.46 -0.87 -9.20
N LEU A 155 4.89 0.40 -9.23
CA LEU A 155 4.96 1.22 -10.45
C LEU A 155 6.33 1.15 -11.15
N ALA A 156 7.32 0.47 -10.56
CA ALA A 156 8.60 0.27 -11.20
C ALA A 156 8.46 -0.66 -12.42
N GLU A 157 9.09 -0.29 -13.53
CA GLU A 157 9.10 -1.11 -14.76
C GLU A 157 9.73 -2.50 -14.53
N ASP A 158 10.67 -2.58 -13.61
CA ASP A 158 11.44 -3.78 -13.24
C ASP A 158 11.07 -4.32 -11.86
N ALA A 159 9.86 -4.04 -11.37
CA ALA A 159 9.39 -4.50 -10.06
C ALA A 159 9.61 -6.01 -9.90
N ALA A 160 10.52 -6.38 -9.00
CA ALA A 160 10.88 -7.77 -8.74
C ALA A 160 10.20 -8.31 -7.47
N GLY A 161 9.92 -9.61 -7.48
CA GLY A 161 9.36 -10.33 -6.32
C GLY A 161 7.87 -10.07 -6.08
N SER A 162 7.40 -10.43 -4.89
CA SER A 162 6.03 -10.18 -4.41
C SER A 162 6.04 -9.10 -3.33
N ALA A 163 4.86 -8.58 -2.99
CA ALA A 163 4.72 -7.69 -1.83
C ALA A 163 5.21 -8.35 -0.54
N GLU A 164 4.87 -9.63 -0.35
CA GLU A 164 5.31 -10.42 0.81
C GLU A 164 6.83 -10.49 0.96
N ALA A 165 7.55 -10.65 -0.16
CA ALA A 165 9.01 -10.70 -0.14
C ALA A 165 9.66 -9.36 0.27
N SER A 166 8.91 -8.26 0.23
CA SER A 166 9.38 -6.93 0.65
C SER A 166 9.12 -6.60 2.12
N PHE A 167 8.37 -7.44 2.85
CA PHE A 167 8.06 -7.20 4.25
C PHE A 167 9.29 -7.44 5.14
N ASP A 168 9.39 -6.69 6.23
CA ASP A 168 10.43 -6.93 7.22
C ASP A 168 10.23 -8.32 7.86
N ARG A 169 11.28 -9.14 7.83
CA ARG A 169 11.30 -10.49 8.40
C ARG A 169 11.04 -10.51 9.90
N ALA A 170 11.28 -9.39 10.59
CA ALA A 170 11.01 -9.24 12.02
C ALA A 170 9.54 -8.92 12.36
N SER A 171 8.66 -8.73 11.37
CA SER A 171 7.27 -8.26 11.53
C SER A 171 6.30 -9.24 12.25
N GLY A 172 6.82 -10.26 12.93
CA GLY A 172 6.02 -11.26 13.64
C GLY A 172 5.32 -12.26 12.72
N ASN A 173 4.80 -13.33 13.31
CA ASN A 173 4.10 -14.37 12.57
C ASN A 173 2.59 -14.06 12.48
N LEU A 174 2.11 -13.71 11.28
CA LEU A 174 0.70 -13.42 11.03
C LEU A 174 -0.12 -14.66 10.66
N ALA A 175 0.47 -15.87 10.64
CA ALA A 175 -0.21 -17.10 10.24
C ALA A 175 -1.45 -17.44 11.08
N ASN A 176 -1.47 -17.03 12.35
CA ASN A 176 -2.61 -17.28 13.26
C ASN A 176 -3.84 -16.41 12.96
N TRP A 177 -3.70 -15.37 12.13
CA TRP A 177 -4.79 -14.47 11.77
C TRP A 177 -5.30 -14.84 10.38
N PRO A 178 -6.58 -15.21 10.18
CA PRO A 178 -7.10 -15.57 8.86
C PRO A 178 -7.38 -14.32 8.01
N LEU A 179 -6.32 -13.58 7.66
CA LEU A 179 -6.42 -12.26 7.02
C LEU A 179 -7.22 -12.29 5.72
N GLU A 180 -7.11 -13.36 4.94
CA GLU A 180 -7.85 -13.57 3.69
C GLU A 180 -9.37 -13.65 3.87
N THR A 181 -9.87 -14.08 5.03
CA THR A 181 -11.32 -14.18 5.30
C THR A 181 -11.89 -12.92 5.95
N LEU A 182 -11.04 -11.97 6.36
CA LEU A 182 -11.49 -10.73 6.99
C LEU A 182 -12.21 -9.83 5.97
N VAL A 183 -13.31 -9.25 6.43
CA VAL A 183 -14.12 -8.28 5.69
C VAL A 183 -13.99 -6.90 6.32
N THR A 184 -14.10 -5.86 5.49
CA THR A 184 -14.06 -4.47 5.95
C THR A 184 -15.35 -4.14 6.70
N GLY A 185 -15.28 -4.01 8.02
CA GLY A 185 -16.41 -3.57 8.84
C GLY A 185 -16.66 -2.06 8.77
N HIS A 186 -15.58 -1.27 8.75
CA HIS A 186 -15.65 0.19 8.63
C HIS A 186 -14.39 0.71 7.93
N ALA A 187 -14.52 1.79 7.16
CA ALA A 187 -13.41 2.47 6.51
C ALA A 187 -13.51 3.98 6.70
N LEU A 188 -12.47 4.58 7.28
CA LEU A 188 -12.33 6.02 7.43
C LEU A 188 -11.26 6.53 6.46
N ARG A 189 -11.58 7.55 5.67
CA ARG A 189 -10.63 8.24 4.80
C ARG A 189 -10.53 9.70 5.22
N LYS A 190 -9.31 10.18 5.44
CA LYS A 190 -9.04 11.56 5.86
C LYS A 190 -7.80 12.09 5.17
N VAL A 191 -7.89 13.31 4.65
CA VAL A 191 -6.72 14.06 4.18
C VAL A 191 -6.06 14.72 5.40
N MET A 192 -4.78 14.46 5.59
CA MET A 192 -3.97 15.06 6.65
C MET A 192 -3.03 16.09 6.04
N ASN A 193 -3.04 17.31 6.57
CA ASN A 193 -2.20 18.40 6.10
C ASN A 193 -0.79 18.31 6.73
N CYS A 194 -0.11 17.20 6.48
CA CYS A 194 1.26 16.96 6.93
C CYS A 194 2.04 16.17 5.87
N ASN A 195 3.37 16.15 6.00
CA ASN A 195 4.20 15.27 5.20
C ASN A 195 3.95 13.81 5.61
N TRP A 196 3.96 12.89 4.64
CA TRP A 196 3.76 11.46 4.88
C TRP A 196 4.76 10.88 5.90
N LYS A 197 6.00 11.39 5.93
CA LYS A 197 7.03 10.97 6.89
C LYS A 197 6.65 11.31 8.32
N ILE A 198 6.07 12.48 8.57
CA ILE A 198 5.61 12.90 9.91
C ILE A 198 4.53 11.96 10.43
N PHE A 199 3.62 11.51 9.56
CA PHE A 199 2.61 10.53 9.95
C PHE A 199 3.24 9.22 10.42
N TRP A 200 4.23 8.69 9.69
CA TRP A 200 4.92 7.46 10.08
C TRP A 200 5.84 7.64 11.29
N GLU A 201 6.53 8.78 11.40
CA GLU A 201 7.33 9.11 12.59
C GLU A 201 6.45 9.13 13.84
N ASN A 202 5.25 9.73 13.78
CA ASN A 202 4.27 9.71 14.88
C ASN A 202 3.68 8.32 15.12
N PHE A 203 3.47 7.51 14.08
CA PHE A 203 2.87 6.18 14.24
C PHE A 203 3.83 5.17 14.88
N ASN A 204 5.14 5.33 14.65
CA ASN A 204 6.16 4.39 15.08
C ASN A 204 6.70 4.64 16.50
N GLU A 205 6.02 5.45 17.32
CA GLU A 205 6.38 5.70 18.71
C GLU A 205 5.13 5.89 19.59
N CYS A 206 5.30 5.70 20.91
CA CYS A 206 4.28 6.04 21.89
C CYS A 206 4.75 7.06 22.93
N LEU A 207 5.85 7.76 22.69
CA LEU A 207 6.35 8.83 23.54
C LEU A 207 5.28 9.91 23.77
N HIS A 208 4.45 10.20 22.76
CA HIS A 208 3.36 11.16 22.87
C HIS A 208 2.07 10.59 23.51
N CYS A 209 1.93 9.26 23.60
CA CYS A 209 0.70 8.60 24.03
C CYS A 209 0.21 9.00 25.44
N PRO A 210 1.07 9.09 26.48
CA PRO A 210 0.62 9.45 27.83
C PRO A 210 -0.02 10.86 27.89
N GLY A 211 0.47 11.78 27.08
CA GLY A 211 0.00 13.17 27.05
C GLY A 211 -1.23 13.37 26.17
N VAL A 212 -1.31 12.68 25.03
CA VAL A 212 -2.31 12.93 23.99
C VAL A 212 -3.46 11.94 24.04
N HIS A 213 -3.20 10.65 24.26
CA HIS A 213 -4.17 9.56 24.06
C HIS A 213 -4.60 8.94 25.39
N LYS A 214 -5.33 9.69 26.22
CA LYS A 214 -5.75 9.24 27.56
C LYS A 214 -6.58 7.97 27.53
N ASP A 215 -7.51 7.83 26.59
CA ASP A 215 -8.37 6.64 26.50
C ASP A 215 -7.62 5.43 25.95
N LEU A 216 -6.74 5.62 24.96
CA LEU A 216 -5.88 4.55 24.47
C LEU A 216 -4.94 4.05 25.58
N SER A 217 -4.36 4.96 26.35
CA SER A 217 -3.45 4.62 27.46
C SER A 217 -4.16 3.88 28.59
N ARG A 218 -5.49 4.03 28.74
CA ARG A 218 -6.28 3.22 29.67
C ARG A 218 -6.51 1.80 29.15
N LEU A 219 -6.74 1.65 27.85
CA LEU A 219 -6.97 0.35 27.21
C LEU A 219 -5.68 -0.45 27.02
N VAL A 220 -4.57 0.23 26.75
CA VAL A 220 -3.24 -0.34 26.56
C VAL A 220 -2.28 0.34 27.53
N PRO A 221 -2.19 -0.12 28.79
CA PRO A 221 -1.42 0.56 29.84
C PRO A 221 0.06 0.78 29.52
N MET A 222 0.66 -0.11 28.72
CA MET A 222 2.03 0.05 28.21
C MET A 222 2.24 1.38 27.45
N TYR A 223 1.26 1.80 26.66
CA TYR A 223 1.32 3.06 25.91
C TYR A 223 1.27 4.28 26.84
N GLY A 224 0.61 4.16 27.99
CA GLY A 224 0.64 5.15 29.06
C GLY A 224 2.02 5.31 29.72
N ARG A 225 2.95 4.39 29.49
CA ARG A 225 4.35 4.45 29.93
C ARG A 225 5.30 4.98 28.86
N GLY A 226 4.78 5.31 27.66
CA GLY A 226 5.60 5.78 26.54
C GLY A 226 6.35 4.68 25.79
N LEU A 227 5.93 3.41 25.95
CA LEU A 227 6.58 2.24 25.37
C LEU A 227 5.71 1.67 24.23
N MET A 228 6.33 1.24 23.13
CA MET A 228 5.65 0.57 22.01
C MET A 228 5.70 -0.95 22.14
N THR A 229 6.80 -1.49 22.69
CA THR A 229 7.02 -2.94 22.83
C THR A 229 7.51 -3.30 24.23
N ARG A 230 7.40 -4.58 24.60
CA ARG A 230 7.91 -5.10 25.88
C ARG A 230 9.40 -4.79 26.09
N HIS A 231 10.18 -4.80 25.00
CA HIS A 231 11.64 -4.61 25.03
C HIS A 231 12.05 -3.15 25.19
N ASP A 232 11.12 -2.20 25.05
CA ASP A 232 11.41 -0.79 25.30
C ASP A 232 11.53 -0.50 26.80
N ASP A 233 11.04 -1.40 27.66
CA ASP A 233 11.18 -1.31 29.10
C ASP A 233 12.64 -1.60 29.51
N PRO A 234 13.36 -0.67 30.18
CA PRO A 234 14.72 -0.92 30.68
C PRO A 234 14.82 -2.13 31.61
N GLU A 235 13.71 -2.52 32.24
CA GLU A 235 13.61 -3.68 33.12
C GLU A 235 12.89 -4.87 32.46
N TRP A 236 12.75 -4.89 31.12
CA TRP A 236 11.99 -5.93 30.39
C TRP A 236 12.36 -7.35 30.80
N ALA A 237 13.65 -7.63 31.03
CA ALA A 237 14.14 -8.95 31.41
C ALA A 237 13.58 -9.42 32.77
N ARG A 238 13.26 -8.49 33.69
CA ARG A 238 12.62 -8.80 34.99
C ARG A 238 11.14 -9.14 34.83
N HIS A 239 10.53 -8.71 33.73
CA HIS A 239 9.10 -8.85 33.45
C HIS A 239 8.82 -9.73 32.22
N ALA A 240 9.82 -10.47 31.73
CA ALA A 240 9.72 -11.24 30.50
C ALA A 240 8.58 -12.28 30.55
N ASP A 241 8.39 -12.90 31.71
CA ASP A 241 7.33 -13.89 31.96
C ASP A 241 6.06 -13.26 32.58
N ASN A 242 5.97 -11.93 32.64
CA ASN A 242 4.82 -11.23 33.19
C ASN A 242 3.88 -10.75 32.07
N ASP A 243 2.74 -11.41 31.95
CA ASP A 243 1.73 -11.07 30.94
C ASP A 243 0.76 -9.96 31.37
N ALA A 244 0.98 -9.30 32.52
CA ALA A 244 0.17 -8.16 32.91
C ALA A 244 0.21 -7.04 31.85
N PRO A 245 -0.94 -6.41 31.50
CA PRO A 245 -1.04 -5.52 30.34
C PRO A 245 -0.06 -4.33 30.31
N GLU A 246 0.43 -3.91 31.47
CA GLU A 246 1.41 -2.82 31.63
C GLU A 246 2.84 -3.20 31.22
N TYR A 247 3.19 -4.49 31.19
CA TYR A 247 4.49 -5.02 30.77
C TYR A 247 4.41 -5.78 29.44
N SER A 248 3.22 -6.29 29.14
CA SER A 248 3.00 -7.24 28.06
C SER A 248 2.31 -6.61 26.84
N GLY A 249 1.67 -5.45 27.05
CA GLY A 249 0.84 -4.73 26.09
C GLY A 249 -0.60 -5.24 26.12
N ALA A 250 -1.35 -4.99 25.06
CA ALA A 250 -2.56 -5.76 24.84
C ALA A 250 -2.17 -7.19 24.46
N SER A 251 -2.20 -8.11 25.42
CA SER A 251 -2.16 -9.55 25.15
C SER A 251 -3.37 -9.92 24.30
N LEU A 252 -3.22 -9.93 22.98
CA LEU A 252 -4.10 -10.67 22.08
C LEU A 252 -3.63 -12.13 22.07
N SER A 253 -3.86 -12.81 23.20
CA SER A 253 -3.83 -14.27 23.26
C SER A 253 -5.03 -14.84 22.50
#